data_AF-A0A5N6VTX0-F1
#
_entry.id   AF-A0A5N6VTX0-F1
#
_cell.length_a   1.000
_cell.length_b   1.000
_cell.length_c   1.000
_cell.angle_alpha   90.00
_cell.angle_beta   90.00
_cell.angle_gamma   90.00
#
_symmetry.space_group_name_H-M   'P 1'
#
loop_
_entity.id
_entity.type
_entity.pdbx_description
1 polymer ?
#
loop_
_entity_poly.entity_id
_entity_poly.type
_entity_poly.pdbx_seq_one_letter_code
_entity_poly.pdbx_strand_id
1 'polypeptide(L)'
;MKTLLTLATLAAFCQSAFGLTGGNYQIKSGALLGSPVLSDFSDISDRLLFSPNIKSAQQTWTFSPTDNKGEFLIQSLSGNYINCGSERGSDCFPGEEQEIYAVEQVSDNGYGLVSKRTGYFLSAGGLDLRVAEYAAGSPEQAFILGCACNKLAAGLDEIVDTCGKS
;
A
#
# COMPACT_ATOMS: atom_id res chain seq x y z
N MET A 1 7.85 6.95 51.84
CA MET A 1 8.45 6.83 50.49
C MET A 1 7.42 6.19 49.58
N LYS A 2 7.22 6.75 48.38
CA LYS A 2 6.18 6.41 47.41
C LYS A 2 6.65 5.23 46.55
N THR A 3 5.82 4.21 46.36
CA THR A 3 6.05 3.15 45.37
C THR A 3 4.96 3.23 44.32
N LEU A 4 5.31 3.74 43.13
CA LEU A 4 4.43 3.77 41.97
C LEU A 4 4.69 2.51 41.15
N LEU A 5 3.67 1.66 41.02
CA LEU A 5 3.65 0.57 40.05
C LEU A 5 3.31 1.18 38.68
N THR A 6 4.30 1.31 37.81
CA THR A 6 4.08 1.64 36.40
C THR A 6 3.62 0.39 35.66
N LEU A 7 2.33 0.32 35.32
CA LEU A 7 1.83 -0.64 34.34
C LEU A 7 2.37 -0.23 32.97
N ALA A 8 3.31 -1.00 32.42
CA ALA A 8 3.66 -0.91 31.02
C ALA A 8 2.49 -1.49 30.21
N THR A 9 1.78 -0.61 29.49
CA THR A 9 0.70 -0.97 28.59
C THR A 9 1.23 -1.78 27.41
N LEU A 10 0.51 -2.86 27.15
CA LEU A 10 0.66 -3.86 26.10
C LEU A 10 0.96 -3.24 24.73
N ALA A 11 2.05 -3.67 24.08
CA ALA A 11 2.21 -3.45 22.64
C ALA A 11 1.11 -4.25 21.93
N ALA A 12 0.16 -3.54 21.30
CA ALA A 12 -0.88 -4.17 20.51
C ALA A 12 -0.26 -4.81 19.27
N PHE A 13 -0.21 -6.15 19.27
CA PHE A 13 -0.05 -6.94 18.06
C PHE A 13 -1.33 -6.78 17.21
N CYS A 14 -1.31 -5.92 16.20
CA CYS A 14 -2.37 -5.88 15.19
C CYS A 14 -2.17 -7.06 14.23
N GLN A 15 -2.64 -8.24 14.64
CA GLN A 15 -2.94 -9.35 13.74
C GLN A 15 -4.44 -9.62 13.81
N SER A 16 -5.19 -9.02 12.89
CA SER A 16 -6.52 -9.52 12.51
C SER A 16 -6.46 -9.88 11.04
N ALA A 17 -6.26 -11.17 10.81
CA ALA A 17 -6.44 -11.83 9.54
C ALA A 17 -7.91 -11.77 9.10
N PHE A 18 -8.10 -11.81 7.77
CA PHE A 18 -9.34 -11.94 7.00
C PHE A 18 -10.09 -10.66 6.62
N GLY A 19 -9.56 -10.05 5.55
CA GLY A 19 -10.24 -9.09 4.70
C GLY A 19 -9.53 -7.75 4.72
N LEU A 20 -8.95 -7.35 3.59
CA LEU A 20 -8.55 -5.95 3.43
C LEU A 20 -9.82 -5.10 3.55
N THR A 21 -9.79 -4.10 4.43
CA THR A 21 -10.88 -3.12 4.60
C THR A 21 -10.44 -1.76 4.06
N GLY A 22 -11.40 -0.85 3.90
CA GLY A 22 -11.07 0.52 3.56
C GLY A 22 -10.15 1.15 4.61
N GLY A 23 -9.19 1.96 4.17
CA GLY A 23 -8.23 2.60 5.07
C GLY A 23 -6.93 3.00 4.38
N ASN A 24 -5.96 3.48 5.17
CA ASN A 24 -4.66 3.90 4.64
C ASN A 24 -3.61 2.80 4.83
N TYR A 25 -2.89 2.50 3.76
CA TYR A 25 -1.89 1.43 3.71
C TYR A 25 -0.59 1.92 3.10
N GLN A 26 0.48 1.24 3.47
CA GLN A 26 1.73 1.21 2.71
C GLN A 26 1.74 -0.05 1.85
N ILE A 27 2.08 0.10 0.58
CA ILE A 27 2.23 -1.01 -0.38
C ILE A 27 3.70 -1.36 -0.45
N LYS A 28 4.13 -2.44 0.23
CA LYS A 28 5.53 -2.85 0.25
C LYS A 28 5.81 -3.90 -0.82
N SER A 29 6.95 -3.81 -1.49
CA SER A 29 7.40 -4.87 -2.40
C SER A 29 7.82 -6.11 -1.62
N GLY A 30 7.29 -7.28 -2.02
CA GLY A 30 7.73 -8.58 -1.52
C GLY A 30 9.03 -9.08 -2.18
N ALA A 31 9.38 -8.58 -3.36
CA ALA A 31 10.58 -8.98 -4.10
C ALA A 31 11.85 -8.23 -3.70
N LEU A 32 11.72 -6.96 -3.31
CA LEU A 32 12.87 -6.09 -3.12
C LEU A 32 13.43 -6.19 -1.70
N LEU A 33 14.77 -6.22 -1.61
CA LEU A 33 15.48 -6.28 -0.33
C LEU A 33 15.10 -5.08 0.56
N GLY A 34 14.79 -5.36 1.82
CA GLY A 34 14.37 -4.33 2.79
C GLY A 34 12.90 -3.89 2.63
N SER A 35 12.13 -4.52 1.74
CA SER A 35 10.71 -4.27 1.51
C SER A 35 10.35 -2.78 1.38
N PRO A 36 10.98 -2.06 0.42
CA PRO A 36 10.66 -0.68 0.12
C PRO A 36 9.17 -0.50 -0.22
N VAL A 37 8.69 0.73 -0.05
CA VAL A 37 7.27 1.07 -0.17
C VAL A 37 7.00 1.89 -1.41
N LEU A 38 5.85 1.64 -2.04
CA LEU A 38 5.40 2.40 -3.20
C LEU A 38 5.23 3.88 -2.82
N SER A 39 5.83 4.74 -3.63
CA SER A 39 5.95 6.17 -3.37
C SER A 39 5.47 6.98 -4.57
N ASP A 40 4.68 8.00 -4.28
CA ASP A 40 4.29 9.08 -5.19
C ASP A 40 5.15 10.32 -4.86
N PHE A 41 6.36 10.34 -5.40
CA PHE A 41 7.25 11.52 -5.37
C PHE A 41 7.16 12.27 -6.69
N SER A 42 5.94 12.63 -7.10
CA SER A 42 5.66 13.41 -8.32
C SER A 42 6.44 14.74 -8.41
N ASP A 43 6.99 15.23 -7.29
CA ASP A 43 7.91 16.37 -7.22
C ASP A 43 9.37 16.06 -7.63
N ILE A 44 9.73 14.77 -7.71
CA ILE A 44 11.09 14.27 -7.95
C ILE A 44 11.14 13.32 -9.16
N SER A 45 10.07 12.56 -9.40
CA SER A 45 9.97 11.55 -10.45
C SER A 45 8.54 11.48 -10.97
N ASP A 46 8.40 11.46 -12.30
CA ASP A 46 7.10 11.25 -12.93
C ASP A 46 6.59 9.82 -12.76
N ARG A 47 7.43 8.87 -12.34
CA ARG A 47 7.08 7.45 -12.17
C ARG A 47 6.77 7.10 -10.73
N LEU A 48 5.85 6.18 -10.52
CA LEU A 48 5.63 5.51 -9.24
C LEU A 48 6.73 4.48 -8.99
N LEU A 49 7.39 4.61 -7.85
CA LEU A 49 8.59 3.81 -7.53
C LEU A 49 8.58 3.29 -6.10
N PHE A 50 9.32 2.22 -5.87
CA PHE A 50 9.58 1.67 -4.55
C PHE A 50 10.81 2.36 -3.94
N SER A 51 10.64 2.94 -2.75
CA SER A 51 11.73 3.63 -2.04
C SER A 51 11.78 3.24 -0.56
N PRO A 52 12.87 3.56 0.16
CA PRO A 52 12.95 3.35 1.60
C PRO A 52 11.77 3.99 2.33
N ASN A 53 11.22 3.30 3.32
CA ASN A 53 10.09 3.79 4.09
C ASN A 53 10.50 4.94 5.02
N ILE A 54 10.15 6.17 4.64
CA ILE A 54 10.38 7.39 5.40
C ILE A 54 9.11 7.86 6.14
N LYS A 55 8.03 7.07 6.10
CA LYS A 55 6.74 7.35 6.73
C LYS A 55 6.14 8.70 6.29
N SER A 56 6.32 9.03 5.02
CA SER A 56 5.75 10.23 4.38
C SER A 56 4.31 9.98 3.92
N ALA A 57 3.51 11.05 3.83
CA ALA A 57 2.19 10.99 3.21
C ALA A 57 2.25 10.51 1.75
N GLN A 58 3.34 10.81 1.03
CA GLN A 58 3.63 10.35 -0.33
C GLN A 58 3.85 8.83 -0.44
N GLN A 59 3.97 8.13 0.69
CA GLN A 59 4.13 6.66 0.78
C GLN A 59 2.90 5.97 1.39
N THR A 60 1.83 6.73 1.57
CA THR A 60 0.58 6.28 2.15
C THR A 60 -0.51 6.36 1.10
N TRP A 61 -1.23 5.25 0.96
CA TRP A 61 -2.24 5.03 -0.06
C TRP A 61 -3.58 4.72 0.60
N THR A 62 -4.59 5.51 0.28
CA THR A 62 -5.98 5.29 0.68
C THR A 62 -6.58 4.23 -0.22
N PHE A 63 -7.06 3.14 0.39
CA PHE A 63 -7.86 2.11 -0.25
C PHE A 63 -9.32 2.41 0.06
N SER A 64 -10.04 2.93 -0.93
CA SER A 64 -11.47 3.22 -0.84
C SER A 64 -12.24 2.05 -1.43
N PRO A 65 -13.04 1.31 -0.63
CA PRO A 65 -13.77 0.14 -1.12
C PRO A 65 -14.83 0.54 -2.15
N THR A 66 -15.07 -0.32 -3.13
CA THR A 66 -16.22 -0.20 -4.05
C THR A 66 -17.40 -1.04 -3.54
N ASP A 67 -18.48 -1.10 -4.32
CA ASP A 67 -19.62 -2.00 -4.06
C ASP A 67 -19.24 -3.48 -4.15
N ASN A 68 -18.12 -3.81 -4.82
CA ASN A 68 -17.63 -5.17 -4.97
C ASN A 68 -16.59 -5.50 -3.88
N LYS A 69 -16.76 -6.66 -3.24
CA LYS A 69 -15.83 -7.14 -2.22
C LYS A 69 -14.43 -7.33 -2.80
N GLY A 70 -13.43 -6.72 -2.16
CA GLY A 70 -12.03 -6.87 -2.55
C GLY A 70 -11.60 -5.95 -3.70
N GLU A 71 -12.46 -5.04 -4.14
CA GLU A 71 -12.15 -4.04 -5.14
C GLU A 71 -12.01 -2.66 -4.51
N PHE A 72 -10.99 -1.91 -4.92
CA PHE A 72 -10.65 -0.62 -4.32
C PHE A 72 -10.24 0.40 -5.37
N LEU A 73 -10.63 1.65 -5.13
CA LEU A 73 -9.90 2.80 -5.65
C LEU A 73 -8.68 3.03 -4.75
N ILE A 74 -7.50 3.18 -5.36
CA ILE A 74 -6.24 3.35 -4.63
C ILE A 74 -5.66 4.72 -4.98
N GLN A 75 -5.57 5.61 -3.98
CA GLN A 75 -5.16 7.00 -4.14
C GLN A 75 -4.06 7.34 -3.13
N SER A 76 -3.00 8.04 -3.56
CA SER A 76 -2.01 8.60 -2.65
C SER A 76 -2.62 9.69 -1.77
N LEU A 77 -2.06 9.96 -0.59
CA LEU A 77 -2.50 11.11 0.21
C LEU A 77 -2.20 12.47 -0.45
N SER A 78 -1.41 12.49 -1.53
CA SER A 78 -1.21 13.67 -2.38
C SER A 78 -2.34 13.88 -3.38
N GLY A 79 -3.26 12.91 -3.51
CA GLY A 79 -4.44 12.98 -4.37
C GLY A 79 -4.32 12.24 -5.71
N ASN A 80 -3.18 11.62 -6.02
CA ASN A 80 -2.97 10.92 -7.29
C ASN A 80 -3.40 9.45 -7.21
N TYR A 81 -3.90 8.92 -8.32
CA TYR A 81 -4.18 7.50 -8.53
C TYR A 81 -3.02 6.79 -9.21
N ILE A 82 -3.02 5.46 -9.14
CA ILE A 82 -2.07 4.61 -9.86
C ILE A 82 -2.54 4.48 -11.32
N ASN A 83 -1.83 5.11 -12.25
CA ASN A 83 -2.16 5.06 -13.67
C ASN A 83 -1.06 4.32 -14.43
N CYS A 84 -1.39 3.14 -14.93
CA CYS A 84 -0.51 2.34 -15.75
C CYS A 84 -1.01 2.32 -17.20
N GLY A 85 -0.10 2.09 -18.14
CA GLY A 85 -0.47 1.80 -19.53
C GLY A 85 -1.25 0.49 -19.67
N SER A 86 -1.89 0.30 -20.81
CA SER A 86 -2.67 -0.91 -21.13
C SER A 86 -1.85 -2.02 -21.77
N GLU A 87 -0.55 -1.80 -22.01
CA GLU A 87 0.36 -2.77 -22.59
C GLU A 87 1.22 -3.44 -21.52
N ARG A 88 1.53 -4.72 -21.71
CA ARG A 88 2.41 -5.48 -20.81
C ARG A 88 3.75 -4.75 -20.64
N GLY A 89 4.19 -4.62 -19.39
CA GLY A 89 5.46 -3.97 -19.05
C GLY A 89 5.40 -2.45 -19.00
N SER A 90 4.23 -1.84 -19.26
CA SER A 90 4.05 -0.40 -19.10
C SER A 90 4.33 0.03 -17.67
N ASP A 91 5.11 1.10 -17.53
CA ASP A 91 5.35 1.75 -16.25
C ASP A 91 4.07 2.42 -15.72
N CYS A 92 4.03 2.65 -14.42
CA CYS A 92 2.94 3.33 -13.75
C CYS A 92 3.36 4.72 -13.27
N PHE A 93 2.45 5.68 -13.39
CA PHE A 93 2.64 7.09 -13.12
C PHE A 93 1.54 7.56 -12.14
N PRO A 94 1.81 8.57 -11.29
CA PRO A 94 0.77 9.26 -10.55
C PRO A 94 -0.09 10.05 -11.54
N GLY A 95 -1.41 9.98 -11.41
CA GLY A 95 -2.31 10.75 -12.26
C GLY A 95 -3.73 10.92 -11.69
N GLU A 96 -4.58 11.63 -12.42
CA GLU A 96 -5.94 11.94 -11.98
C GLU A 96 -6.97 10.87 -12.37
N GLU A 97 -6.61 9.94 -13.27
CA GLU A 97 -7.56 8.95 -13.77
C GLU A 97 -7.86 7.90 -12.69
N GLN A 98 -9.14 7.70 -12.41
CA GLN A 98 -9.54 6.66 -11.46
C GLN A 98 -9.47 5.28 -12.11
N GLU A 99 -8.86 4.34 -11.40
CA GLU A 99 -8.86 2.93 -11.77
C GLU A 99 -9.16 2.06 -10.55
N ILE A 100 -10.01 1.06 -10.76
CA ILE A 100 -10.33 0.06 -9.75
C ILE A 100 -9.33 -1.08 -9.84
N TYR A 101 -8.80 -1.49 -8.70
CA TYR A 101 -7.96 -2.66 -8.55
C TYR A 101 -8.65 -3.71 -7.70
N ALA A 102 -8.65 -4.96 -8.16
CA ALA A 102 -8.96 -6.11 -7.32
C ALA A 102 -7.74 -6.48 -6.50
N VAL A 103 -7.94 -6.75 -5.21
CA VAL A 103 -6.90 -7.20 -4.28
C VAL A 103 -7.10 -8.70 -4.05
N GLU A 104 -6.12 -9.49 -4.48
CA GLU A 104 -6.19 -10.96 -4.43
C GLU A 104 -5.05 -11.50 -3.56
N GLN A 105 -5.32 -12.50 -2.72
CA GLN A 105 -4.23 -13.16 -1.98
C GLN A 105 -3.46 -14.07 -2.92
N VAL A 106 -2.17 -13.80 -3.12
CA VAL A 106 -1.29 -14.55 -4.04
C VAL A 106 -0.21 -15.37 -3.31
N SER A 107 -0.03 -15.12 -2.00
CA SER A 107 0.81 -15.92 -1.10
C SER A 107 0.36 -15.73 0.35
N ASP A 108 1.00 -16.44 1.30
CA ASP A 108 0.63 -16.41 2.73
C ASP A 108 0.54 -14.99 3.31
N ASN A 109 1.40 -14.08 2.86
CA ASN A 109 1.46 -12.69 3.35
C ASN A 109 1.45 -11.65 2.20
N GLY A 110 1.20 -12.09 0.97
CA GLY A 110 1.32 -11.28 -0.23
C GLY A 110 -0.01 -11.16 -0.96
N TYR A 111 -0.30 -9.93 -1.38
CA TYR A 111 -1.47 -9.57 -2.16
C TYR A 111 -1.05 -9.13 -3.55
N GLY A 112 -1.75 -9.63 -4.57
CA GLY A 112 -1.73 -9.08 -5.91
C GLY A 112 -2.72 -7.93 -6.01
N LEU A 113 -2.36 -6.92 -6.81
CA LEU A 113 -3.22 -5.80 -7.17
C LEU A 113 -3.49 -5.90 -8.68
N VAL A 114 -4.72 -6.19 -9.06
CA VAL A 114 -5.11 -6.52 -10.44
C VAL A 114 -5.93 -5.38 -11.02
N SER A 115 -5.44 -4.77 -12.10
CA SER A 115 -6.19 -3.76 -12.85
C SER A 115 -7.50 -4.34 -13.36
N LYS A 116 -8.65 -3.77 -12.97
CA LYS A 116 -9.95 -4.22 -13.49
C LYS A 116 -10.15 -3.85 -14.95
N ARG A 117 -9.43 -2.83 -15.44
CA ARG A 117 -9.48 -2.38 -16.83
C ARG A 117 -8.78 -3.35 -17.78
N THR A 118 -7.63 -3.91 -17.36
CA THR A 118 -6.74 -4.68 -18.25
C THR A 118 -6.60 -6.15 -17.86
N GLY A 119 -6.86 -6.49 -16.60
CA GLY A 119 -6.57 -7.81 -16.03
C GLY A 119 -5.10 -8.04 -15.68
N TYR A 120 -4.22 -7.07 -15.91
CA TYR A 120 -2.81 -7.18 -15.52
C TYR A 120 -2.60 -6.96 -14.03
N PHE A 121 -1.59 -7.63 -13.51
CA PHE A 121 -1.09 -7.46 -12.15
C PHE A 121 -0.14 -6.27 -12.10
N LEU A 122 -0.23 -5.48 -11.05
CA LEU A 122 0.88 -4.61 -10.66
C LEU A 122 2.08 -5.46 -10.28
N SER A 123 3.27 -5.01 -10.66
CA SER A 123 4.52 -5.73 -10.48
C SER A 123 5.65 -4.76 -10.17
N ALA A 124 6.53 -5.13 -9.25
CA ALA A 124 7.80 -4.44 -9.03
C ALA A 124 8.82 -4.89 -10.07
N GLY A 125 9.16 -4.04 -11.04
CA GLY A 125 10.25 -4.32 -11.96
C GLY A 125 11.45 -3.44 -11.66
N GLY A 126 12.41 -3.98 -10.92
CA GLY A 126 13.40 -3.15 -10.26
C GLY A 126 12.72 -2.23 -9.25
N LEU A 127 13.04 -0.94 -9.25
CA LEU A 127 12.40 0.03 -8.37
C LEU A 127 11.10 0.59 -8.94
N ASP A 128 10.80 0.39 -10.22
CA ASP A 128 9.61 0.95 -10.85
C ASP A 128 8.38 0.05 -10.65
N LEU A 129 7.22 0.67 -10.46
CA LEU A 129 5.94 -0.01 -10.57
C LEU A 129 5.54 -0.14 -12.04
N ARG A 130 5.12 -1.33 -12.46
CA ARG A 130 4.66 -1.61 -13.82
C ARG A 130 3.50 -2.60 -13.84
N VAL A 131 2.89 -2.81 -14.99
CA VAL A 131 1.92 -3.90 -15.23
C VAL A 131 2.58 -5.13 -15.85
N ALA A 132 2.12 -6.32 -15.45
CA ALA A 132 2.58 -7.60 -15.97
C ALA A 132 1.44 -8.63 -16.03
N GLU A 133 1.61 -9.65 -16.88
CA GLU A 133 0.77 -10.86 -16.81
C GLU A 133 1.00 -11.59 -15.49
N TYR A 134 -0.04 -12.25 -14.99
CA TYR A 134 0.08 -13.09 -13.81
C TYR A 134 1.17 -14.15 -13.96
N ALA A 135 2.06 -14.21 -12.97
CA ALA A 135 3.09 -15.23 -12.85
C ALA A 135 2.99 -15.88 -11.48
N ALA A 136 2.51 -17.12 -11.44
CA ALA A 136 2.32 -17.85 -10.19
C ALA A 136 3.62 -17.93 -9.38
N GLY A 137 3.56 -17.50 -8.11
CA GLY A 137 4.71 -17.47 -7.21
C GLY A 137 5.71 -16.35 -7.48
N SER A 138 5.43 -15.39 -8.36
CA SER A 138 6.28 -14.22 -8.58
C SER A 138 6.28 -13.32 -7.35
N PRO A 139 7.45 -13.12 -6.69
CA PRO A 139 7.53 -12.19 -5.56
C PRO A 139 7.34 -10.73 -6.01
N GLU A 140 7.57 -10.41 -7.28
CA GLU A 140 7.38 -9.07 -7.84
C GLU A 140 5.90 -8.65 -7.86
N GLN A 141 4.99 -9.63 -7.88
CA GLN A 141 3.53 -9.44 -7.90
C GLN A 141 2.89 -9.67 -6.51
N ALA A 142 3.71 -9.97 -5.50
CA ALA A 142 3.26 -10.21 -4.13
C ALA A 142 3.60 -8.99 -3.26
N PHE A 143 2.61 -8.12 -3.02
CA PHE A 143 2.77 -6.94 -2.17
C PHE A 143 2.35 -7.21 -0.74
N ILE A 144 3.10 -6.66 0.21
CA ILE A 144 2.73 -6.69 1.63
C ILE A 144 1.98 -5.39 1.91
N LEU A 145 0.70 -5.49 2.26
CA LEU A 145 -0.14 -4.34 2.60
C LEU A 145 -0.06 -4.11 4.11
N GLY A 146 0.66 -3.08 4.52
CA GLY A 146 0.84 -2.73 5.93
C GLY A 146 0.03 -1.50 6.31
N CYS A 147 -0.63 -1.50 7.45
CA CYS A 147 -1.36 -0.33 7.93
C CYS A 147 -0.46 0.88 8.09
N ALA A 148 -0.90 2.01 7.54
CA ALA A 148 -0.15 3.25 7.63
C ALA A 148 -0.34 3.87 9.01
N CYS A 149 0.75 3.87 9.78
CA CYS A 149 0.88 4.62 11.03
C CYS A 149 1.39 6.02 10.73
N ASN A 150 0.48 6.98 10.55
CA ASN A 150 0.86 8.38 10.33
C ASN A 150 1.12 9.07 11.68
N LYS A 151 2.22 9.83 11.77
CA LYS A 151 2.45 10.74 12.90
C LYS A 151 1.60 12.00 12.66
N LEU A 152 0.53 12.19 13.41
CA LEU A 152 -0.30 13.39 13.31
C LEU A 152 0.53 14.63 13.69
N ALA A 153 0.40 15.72 12.93
CA ALA A 153 1.13 16.97 13.12
C ALA A 153 0.73 17.77 14.38
N ALA A 154 -0.02 17.17 15.31
CA ALA A 154 -0.53 17.83 16.50
C ALA A 154 0.02 17.18 17.77
N GLY A 155 1.26 17.49 18.14
CA GLY A 155 1.74 17.60 19.53
C GLY A 155 1.46 16.50 20.56
N LEU A 156 1.03 15.30 20.16
CA LEU A 156 0.78 14.15 21.02
C LEU A 156 1.33 12.92 20.30
N ASP A 157 2.24 12.19 20.97
CA ASP A 157 2.86 10.94 20.52
C ASP A 157 1.85 9.77 20.46
N GLU A 158 0.68 9.97 19.85
CA GLU A 158 -0.28 8.91 19.62
C GLU A 158 -0.15 8.44 18.16
N ILE A 159 0.47 7.28 17.98
CA ILE A 159 0.48 6.57 16.71
C ILE A 159 -0.95 6.07 16.49
N VAL A 160 -1.71 6.76 15.63
CA VAL A 160 -3.06 6.35 15.30
C VAL A 160 -2.99 5.38 14.12
N ASP A 161 -3.41 4.13 14.36
CA ASP A 161 -3.71 3.18 13.30
C ASP A 161 -4.95 3.69 12.54
N THR A 162 -4.83 3.79 11.21
CA THR A 162 -5.88 4.33 10.33
C THR A 162 -6.53 3.26 9.45
N CYS A 163 -6.16 1.99 9.62
CA CYS A 163 -6.90 0.87 9.04
C CYS A 163 -8.16 0.55 9.86
N GLY A 164 -9.29 0.33 9.18
CA GLY A 164 -10.42 -0.37 9.79
C GLY A 164 -11.13 0.33 10.95
N LYS A 165 -11.06 1.67 11.05
CA LYS A 165 -11.99 2.42 11.90
C LYS A 165 -13.33 2.57 11.17
N SER A 166 -14.14 1.51 11.20
CA SER A 166 -15.58 1.59 10.96
C SER A 166 -16.27 2.25 12.14
#